data_AF-A0A1H2ZC33-F1
#
_entry.id   AF-A0A1H2ZC33-F1
#
_cell.length_a   1.000
_cell.length_b   1.000
_cell.length_c   1.000
_cell.angle_alpha   90.00
_cell.angle_beta   90.00
_cell.angle_gamma   90.00
#
_symmetry.space_group_name_H-M   'P 1'
#
loop_
_entity.id
_entity.type
_entity.pdbx_description
1 polymer ?
#
loop_
_entity_poly.entity_id
_entity_poly.type
_entity_poly.pdbx_seq_one_letter_code
_entity_poly.pdbx_strand_id
1 'polypeptide(L)'
;MAAVALPALSGLRRSFGILSGWVEVAAGIVAQIMGHKPSAIAEKHYIQRELDLLHLWHVKIEQWILHEAGIKFVAASEFMRRSITS
;
A
#
# COMPACT_ATOMS: atom_id res chain seq x y z
N MET A 1 22.19 -2.89 21.56
CA MET A 1 21.63 -3.76 20.51
C MET A 1 20.14 -3.88 20.78
N ALA A 2 19.32 -3.00 20.19
CA ALA A 2 17.87 -3.08 20.37
C ALA A 2 17.32 -4.14 19.40
N ALA A 3 16.76 -5.22 19.94
CA ALA A 3 15.97 -6.14 19.14
C ALA A 3 14.74 -5.38 18.64
N VAL A 4 14.62 -5.20 17.32
CA VAL A 4 13.38 -4.69 16.72
C VAL A 4 12.34 -5.77 16.90
N ALA A 5 11.55 -5.66 17.97
CA ALA A 5 10.32 -6.42 18.09
C ALA A 5 9.40 -5.92 16.98
N LEU A 6 9.09 -6.79 16.00
CA LEU A 6 8.10 -6.47 14.98
C LEU A 6 6.80 -6.09 15.71
N PRO A 7 6.18 -4.95 15.38
CA PRO A 7 4.96 -4.54 16.05
C PRO A 7 3.89 -5.62 15.87
N ALA A 8 3.01 -5.76 16.86
CA ALA A 8 1.81 -6.59 16.71
C ALA A 8 1.06 -6.20 15.43
N LEU A 9 0.28 -7.13 14.84
CA LEU A 9 -0.44 -6.90 13.58
C LEU A 9 -1.26 -5.60 13.56
N SER A 10 -1.80 -5.20 14.73
CA SER A 10 -2.50 -3.92 14.93
C SER A 10 -1.60 -2.70 14.74
N GLY A 11 -0.34 -2.77 15.18
CA GLY A 11 0.67 -1.74 14.97
C GLY A 11 1.03 -1.59 13.50
N LEU A 12 1.18 -2.69 12.76
CA LEU A 12 1.44 -2.64 11.32
C LEU A 12 0.30 -1.97 10.55
N ARG A 13 -0.96 -2.30 10.87
CA ARG A 13 -2.14 -1.67 10.26
C ARG A 13 -2.22 -0.17 10.54
N ARG A 14 -1.91 0.25 11.78
CA ARG A 14 -1.87 1.68 12.14
C ARG A 14 -0.76 2.41 11.39
N SER A 15 0.43 1.81 11.29
CA SER A 15 1.55 2.37 10.52
C SER A 15 1.19 2.51 9.05
N PHE A 16 0.54 1.52 8.44
CA PHE A 16 0.10 1.59 7.05
C PHE A 16 -0.81 2.80 6.77
N GLY A 17 -1.80 3.05 7.63
CA GLY A 17 -2.68 4.21 7.50
C GLY A 17 -1.93 5.55 7.53
N ILE A 18 -0.95 5.69 8.44
CA ILE A 18 -0.13 6.90 8.54
C ILE A 18 0.76 7.05 7.30
N LEU A 19 1.45 5.97 6.88
CA LEU A 19 2.35 5.96 5.72
C LEU A 19 1.61 6.33 4.43
N SER A 20 0.38 5.82 4.25
CA SER A 20 -0.43 6.12 3.09
C SER A 20 -0.77 7.62 2.93
N GLY A 21 -0.78 8.38 4.04
CA GLY A 21 -0.96 9.82 4.03
C GLY A 21 0.18 10.58 3.35
N TRP A 22 1.41 10.05 3.42
CA TRP A 22 2.59 10.65 2.78
C TRP A 22 2.59 10.49 1.26
N VAL A 23 1.80 9.55 0.74
CA VAL A 23 1.63 9.27 -0.69
C VAL A 23 0.41 10.02 -1.26
N GLU A 24 -0.25 10.83 -0.43
CA GLU A 24 -1.45 11.63 -0.73
C GLU A 24 -2.63 10.77 -1.21
N VAL A 25 -2.71 9.52 -0.74
CA VAL A 25 -3.80 8.63 -1.15
C VAL A 25 -5.08 8.98 -0.39
N ALA A 26 -6.22 8.93 -1.09
CA ALA A 26 -7.51 9.24 -0.46
C ALA A 26 -7.85 8.22 0.64
N ALA A 27 -8.36 8.68 1.79
CA ALA A 27 -8.68 7.82 2.94
C ALA A 27 -9.64 6.66 2.61
N GLY A 28 -10.57 6.86 1.66
CA GLY A 28 -11.47 5.79 1.20
C GLY A 28 -10.76 4.68 0.43
N ILE A 29 -9.66 4.99 -0.27
CA ILE A 29 -8.83 4.02 -0.97
C ILE A 29 -8.02 3.21 0.04
N VAL A 30 -7.43 3.88 1.04
CA VAL A 30 -6.73 3.22 2.16
C VAL A 30 -7.65 2.23 2.87
N ALA A 31 -8.85 2.68 3.24
CA ALA A 31 -9.82 1.86 3.94
C ALA A 31 -10.21 0.61 3.15
N GLN A 32 -10.37 0.75 1.82
CA GLN A 32 -10.72 -0.35 0.94
C GLN A 32 -9.55 -1.33 0.75
N ILE A 33 -8.31 -0.84 0.58
CA ILE A 33 -7.09 -1.67 0.52
C ILE A 33 -6.90 -2.45 1.84
N MET A 34 -7.17 -1.82 2.99
CA MET A 34 -7.08 -2.45 4.31
C MET A 34 -8.25 -3.41 4.63
N GLY A 35 -9.25 -3.52 3.75
CA GLY A 35 -10.42 -4.38 3.96
C GLY A 35 -11.37 -3.90 5.06
N HIS A 36 -11.38 -2.59 5.36
CA HIS A 36 -12.36 -2.04 6.29
C HIS A 36 -13.76 -2.14 5.70
N LYS A 37 -14.69 -2.68 6.50
CA LYS A 37 -16.11 -2.65 6.17
C LYS A 37 -16.58 -1.19 6.10
N PRO A 38 -17.33 -0.79 5.07
CA PRO A 38 -17.92 0.54 5.03
C PRO A 38 -18.79 0.75 6.29
N SER A 39 -18.59 1.87 6.98
CA SER A 39 -19.43 2.30 8.10
C SER A 39 -20.61 3.11 7.59
N ALA A 40 -21.68 3.26 8.39
CA ALA A 40 -22.91 3.96 8.02
C ALA A 40 -22.73 5.39 7.47
N ILE A 41 -21.62 6.06 7.79
CA ILE A 41 -21.27 7.39 7.25
C ILE A 41 -20.56 7.27 5.90
N ALA A 42 -19.71 6.24 5.75
CA ALA A 42 -19.00 5.92 4.51
C ALA A 42 -19.94 5.30 3.46
N GLU A 43 -21.01 4.62 3.87
CA GLU A 43 -22.01 4.01 2.98
C GLU A 43 -22.68 5.02 2.04
N LYS A 44 -22.98 6.24 2.51
CA LYS A 44 -23.61 7.29 1.68
C LYS A 44 -22.71 7.84 0.57
N HIS A 45 -21.39 7.73 0.73
CA HIS A 45 -20.38 8.15 -0.26
C HIS A 45 -19.57 6.94 -0.76
N TYR A 46 -20.15 5.73 -0.63
CA TYR A 46 -19.47 4.51 -1.01
C TYR A 46 -19.51 4.39 -2.53
N ILE A 47 -18.37 4.64 -3.14
CA ILE A 47 -18.14 4.38 -4.55
C ILE A 47 -17.40 3.06 -4.60
N GLN A 48 -17.98 2.05 -5.25
CA GLN A 48 -17.27 0.83 -5.55
C GLN A 48 -16.13 1.18 -6.52
N ARG A 49 -14.91 1.24 -5.99
CA ARG A 49 -13.73 1.53 -6.80
C ARG A 49 -13.32 0.29 -7.56
N GLU A 50 -12.97 0.46 -8.83
CA GLU A 50 -12.40 -0.62 -9.63
C GLU A 50 -11.11 -1.14 -9.01
N LEU A 51 -10.87 -2.44 -9.17
CA LEU A 51 -9.69 -3.12 -8.66
C LEU A 51 -8.40 -2.48 -9.20
N ASP A 52 -8.42 -2.03 -10.45
CA ASP A 52 -7.28 -1.39 -11.12
C ASP A 52 -6.88 -0.08 -10.44
N LEU A 53 -7.86 0.70 -9.96
CA LEU A 53 -7.59 1.92 -9.20
C LEU A 53 -6.92 1.57 -7.86
N LEU A 54 -7.40 0.55 -7.16
CA LEU A 54 -6.79 0.10 -5.91
C LEU A 54 -5.38 -0.43 -6.14
N HIS A 55 -5.18 -1.17 -7.23
CA HIS A 55 -3.88 -1.70 -7.63
C HIS A 55 -2.88 -0.59 -7.91
N LEU A 56 -3.26 0.43 -8.69
CA LEU A 56 -2.42 1.59 -8.99
C LEU A 56 -1.91 2.25 -7.70
N TRP A 57 -2.81 2.52 -6.76
CA TRP A 57 -2.45 3.14 -5.49
C TRP A 57 -1.61 2.24 -4.60
N HIS A 58 -1.90 0.94 -4.57
CA HIS A 58 -1.10 -0.04 -3.86
C HIS A 58 0.34 -0.07 -4.39
N VAL A 59 0.53 -0.08 -5.71
CA VAL A 59 1.86 -0.01 -6.35
C VAL A 59 2.59 1.28 -5.99
N LYS A 60 1.88 2.42 -5.98
CA LYS A 60 2.47 3.71 -5.59
C LYS A 60 2.96 3.70 -4.13
N ILE A 61 2.16 3.12 -3.22
CA ILE A 61 2.53 2.97 -1.80
C ILE A 61 3.75 2.05 -1.64
N GLU A 62 3.77 0.92 -2.34
CA GLU A 62 4.90 -0.01 -2.32
C GLU A 62 6.20 0.64 -2.82
N GLN A 63 6.13 1.33 -3.96
CA GLN A 63 7.27 2.06 -4.52
C GLN A 63 7.81 3.10 -3.54
N TRP A 64 6.93 3.84 -2.86
CA TRP A 64 7.33 4.81 -1.86
C TRP A 64 7.98 4.14 -0.64
N ILE A 65 7.41 3.06 -0.11
CA ILE A 65 8.00 2.32 1.02
C ILE A 65 9.41 1.83 0.67
N LEU A 66 9.58 1.28 -0.54
CA LEU A 66 10.87 0.79 -0.99
C LEU A 66 11.88 1.92 -1.22
N HIS A 67 11.42 3.05 -1.75
CA HIS A 67 12.22 4.27 -1.87
C HIS A 67 12.76 4.74 -0.51
N GLU A 68 11.88 4.87 0.49
CA GLU A 68 12.29 5.29 1.85
C GLU A 68 13.20 4.27 2.53
N ALA A 69 13.06 2.97 2.19
CA ALA A 69 13.95 1.92 2.67
C ALA A 69 15.31 1.87 1.94
N GLY A 70 15.52 2.68 0.90
CA GLY A 70 16.71 2.62 0.05
C GLY A 70 16.80 1.38 -0.83
N ILE A 71 15.67 0.68 -1.02
CA ILE A 71 15.58 -0.54 -1.82
C ILE A 71 15.13 -0.15 -3.23
N LYS A 72 15.92 -0.51 -4.24
CA LYS A 72 15.54 -0.32 -5.64
C LYS A 72 14.38 -1.25 -5.98
N PHE A 73 13.21 -0.68 -6.26
CA PHE A 73 12.09 -1.44 -6.81
C PHE A 73 12.41 -1.87 -8.23
N VAL A 74 12.29 -3.17 -8.51
CA VAL A 74 12.36 -3.72 -9.86
C VAL A 74 10.96 -4.22 -10.19
N ALA A 75 10.29 -3.56 -11.13
CA ALA A 75 8.98 -4.01 -11.57
C ALA A 75 9.06 -5.45 -12.09
N ALA A 76 8.04 -6.28 -11.80
CA ALA A 76 8.04 -7.69 -12.20
C ALA A 76 8.23 -7.88 -13.72
N SER A 77 7.72 -6.95 -14.53
CA SER A 77 7.93 -6.92 -15.98
C SER A 77 9.39 -6.69 -16.38
N GLU A 78 10.12 -5.88 -15.61
CA GLU A 78 11.55 -5.61 -15.83
C GLU A 78 12.42 -6.75 -15.33
N PHE A 79 12.01 -7.43 -14.26
CA PHE A 79 12.65 -8.65 -13.79
C PHE A 79 12.63 -9.74 -14.87
N MET A 80 11.46 -10.03 -15.47
CA MET A 80 11.35 -11.02 -16.55
C MET A 80 12.18 -10.68 -17.78
N ARG A 81 12.28 -9.39 -18.16
CA ARG A 81 13.12 -8.97 -19.31
C ARG A 81 14.61 -9.23 -19.08
N ARG A 82 15.10 -8.99 -17.86
CA ARG A 82 16.51 -9.24 -17.49
C ARG A 82 16.84 -10.73 -17.44
N SER A 83 15.88 -11.60 -17.11
CA SER A 83 16.09 -13.05 -17.04
C SER A 83 16.18 -13.75 -18.40
N ILE A 84 15.58 -13.17 -19.45
CA ILE A 84 15.56 -13.78 -20.80
C ILE A 84 16.77 -13.34 -21.66
N THR A 85 17.45 -12.27 -21.26
CA THR A 85 18.57 -11.68 -22.02
C THR A 85 19.95 -12.05 -21.45
N SER A 86 20.03 -13.01 -20.52
CA SER A 86 21.27 -13.46 -19.88
C SER A 86 21.56 -14.93 -20.11
#